data_AF-A0AAU4WZQ4-F1
#
_entry.id   AF-A0AAU4WZQ4-F1
#
_cell.length_a   1.000
_cell.length_b   1.000
_cell.length_c   1.000
_cell.angle_alpha   90.00
_cell.angle_beta   90.00
_cell.angle_gamma   90.00
#
_symmetry.space_group_name_H-M   'P 1'
#
loop_
_entity.id
_entity.type
_entity.pdbx_description
1 polymer ?
#
loop_
_entity_poly.entity_id
_entity_poly.type
_entity_poly.pdbx_seq_one_letter_code
_entity_poly.pdbx_strand_id
1 'polypeptide(L)' 'MSCTYSDGHRPVEYAHRHAFRTRTEARIKIATWITDFYNARRLHSVCGIKSPIDYERDYRATLAEGLAA' A
#
# COMPACT_ATOMS: atom_id res chain seq x y z
N MET A 1 -23.19 12.05 -3.87
CA MET A 1 -22.44 11.85 -2.61
C MET A 1 -21.01 11.51 -2.99
N SER A 2 -20.15 12.51 -2.99
CA SER A 2 -18.78 12.47 -3.52
C SER A 2 -17.88 11.59 -2.65
N CYS A 3 -17.49 10.44 -3.20
CA CYS A 3 -16.52 9.53 -2.60
C CYS A 3 -15.16 10.22 -2.53
N THR A 4 -14.89 10.89 -1.42
CA THR A 4 -13.63 11.57 -1.11
C THR A 4 -13.09 11.00 0.19
N TYR A 5 -12.76 9.71 0.17
CA TYR A 5 -11.85 9.15 1.15
C TYR A 5 -10.83 8.27 0.43
N SER A 6 -9.87 8.96 -0.18
CA SER A 6 -8.47 8.52 -0.18
C SER A 6 -8.11 7.26 -0.97
N ASP A 7 -8.81 6.96 -2.06
CA ASP A 7 -8.28 6.07 -3.11
C ASP A 7 -7.21 6.77 -3.99
N GLY A 8 -6.46 7.68 -3.37
CA GLY A 8 -5.49 8.56 -3.99
C GLY A 8 -4.10 7.95 -3.98
N HIS A 9 -3.87 7.07 -4.95
CA HIS A 9 -2.65 7.05 -5.76
C HIS A 9 -1.71 5.85 -5.60
N ARG A 10 -1.67 5.11 -6.71
CA ARG A 10 -0.63 4.18 -7.16
C ARG A 10 0.78 4.83 -7.01
N PRO A 11 1.86 4.03 -6.97
CA PRO A 11 3.26 4.52 -6.96
C PRO A 11 3.56 5.60 -8.01
N VAL A 12 2.77 5.64 -9.07
CA VAL A 12 2.78 6.65 -10.11
C VAL A 12 2.74 8.08 -9.55
N GLU A 13 1.97 8.41 -8.52
CA GLU A 13 1.92 9.81 -8.04
C GLU A 13 3.09 10.21 -7.15
N TYR A 14 3.66 9.30 -6.39
CA TYR A 14 4.93 9.57 -5.73
C TYR A 14 6.02 9.84 -6.78
N ALA A 15 6.00 9.09 -7.89
CA ALA A 15 6.91 9.34 -9.01
C ALA A 15 6.60 10.64 -9.78
N HIS A 16 5.33 11.02 -9.94
CA HIS A 16 4.93 12.22 -10.68
C HIS A 16 5.16 13.52 -9.91
N ARG A 17 5.13 13.50 -8.57
CA ARG A 17 5.37 14.70 -7.74
C ARG A 17 6.85 14.93 -7.41
N HIS A 18 7.74 14.00 -7.74
CA HIS A 18 9.16 14.10 -7.46
C HIS A 18 10.00 14.02 -8.73
N ALA A 19 10.76 15.08 -9.01
CA ALA A 19 11.82 15.03 -10.01
C ALA A 19 13.00 14.23 -9.45
N PHE A 20 13.34 13.11 -10.09
CA PHE A 20 14.54 12.34 -9.76
C PHE A 20 15.66 12.68 -10.72
N ARG A 21 16.88 12.81 -10.19
CA ARG A 21 18.05 13.12 -11.03
C ARG A 21 18.47 11.93 -11.88
N THR A 22 18.21 10.71 -11.41
CA THR A 22 18.55 9.47 -12.12
C THR A 22 17.48 8.41 -11.94
N ARG A 23 17.41 7.44 -12.88
CA ARG A 23 16.52 6.27 -12.76
C ARG A 23 16.84 5.43 -11.52
N THR A 24 18.11 5.33 -11.12
CA THR A 24 18.52 4.58 -9.92
C THR A 24 17.98 5.23 -8.66
N GLU A 25 18.09 6.56 -8.53
CA GLU A 25 17.51 7.30 -7.41
C GLU A 25 15.99 7.11 -7.32
N ALA A 26 15.30 7.21 -8.47
CA ALA A 26 13.85 6.97 -8.54
C ALA A 26 13.48 5.59 -8.00
N ARG A 27 14.18 4.54 -8.45
CA ARG A 27 13.91 3.16 -8.02
C ARG A 27 14.10 2.99 -6.51
N ILE A 28 15.18 3.53 -5.95
CA ILE A 28 15.45 3.44 -4.50
C ILE A 28 14.35 4.16 -3.73
N LYS A 29 14.05 5.42 -4.06
CA LYS A 29 13.05 6.21 -3.32
C LYS A 29 11.64 5.63 -3.44
N ILE A 30 11.26 5.13 -4.61
CA ILE A 30 9.97 4.47 -4.80
C ILE A 30 9.90 3.16 -4.01
N ALA A 31 10.96 2.34 -4.03
CA ALA A 31 10.99 1.10 -3.27
C ALA A 31 10.89 1.36 -1.77
N THR A 32 11.65 2.33 -1.24
CA THR A 32 11.55 2.76 0.16
C THR A 32 10.13 3.23 0.49
N TRP A 33 9.52 4.06 -0.36
CA TRP A 33 8.17 4.54 -0.12
C TRP A 33 7.12 3.42 -0.13
N ILE A 34 7.23 2.47 -1.06
CA ILE A 34 6.33 1.30 -1.13
C ILE A 34 6.43 0.47 0.16
N THR A 35 7.65 0.15 0.59
CA THR A 35 7.87 -0.74 1.75
C THR A 35 7.54 -0.05 3.06
N ASP A 36 8.14 1.12 3.31
CA ASP A 36 8.16 1.74 4.64
C ASP A 36 6.87 2.51 4.94
N PHE A 37 6.17 2.96 3.89
CA PHE A 37 4.97 3.78 4.03
C PHE A 37 3.73 3.12 3.41
N TYR A 38 3.74 2.81 2.12
CA TYR A 38 2.53 2.37 1.43
C TYR A 38 2.01 1.04 2.01
N ASN A 39 2.82 -0.02 1.94
CA ASN A 39 2.41 -1.35 2.38
C ASN A 39 2.20 -1.43 3.89
N ALA A 40 2.96 -0.66 4.67
CA ALA A 40 2.97 -0.76 6.13
C ALA A 40 1.96 0.17 6.82
N ARG A 41 1.62 1.32 6.24
CA ARG A 41 0.90 2.39 6.97
C ARG A 41 -0.31 2.93 6.23
N ARG A 42 -0.41 2.72 4.91
CA ARG A 42 -1.49 3.32 4.12
C ARG A 42 -2.80 2.58 4.34
N LEU A 43 -3.83 3.27 4.79
CA LEU A 43 -5.13 2.66 5.04
C LEU A 43 -6.01 2.73 3.79
N HIS A 44 -6.66 1.61 3.47
CA HIS A 44 -7.55 1.49 2.32
C HIS A 44 -8.97 1.10 2.77
N SER A 45 -9.98 1.83 2.29
CA SER A 45 -11.39 1.52 2.57
C SER A 45 -11.80 0.14 2.05
N VAL A 46 -11.29 -0.26 0.88
CA VAL A 46 -11.48 -1.61 0.32
C VAL A 46 -10.87 -2.72 1.19
N CYS A 47 -9.82 -2.38 1.96
CA CYS A 47 -9.20 -3.28 2.93
C CYS A 47 -9.82 -3.14 4.34
N GLY A 48 -10.98 -2.50 4.47
CA GLY A 48 -11.62 -2.28 5.77
C GLY A 48 -10.86 -1.32 6.69
N ILE A 49 -10.21 -0.29 6.10
CA ILE A 49 -9.37 0.68 6.82
C ILE A 49 -8.16 -0.01 7.48
N LYS A 50 -7.54 -0.93 6.74
CA LYS A 50 -6.28 -1.60 7.13
C LYS A 50 -5.17 -1.28 6.14
N SER A 51 -3.92 -1.45 6.60
CA SER A 51 -2.77 -1.47 5.69
C SER A 51 -2.83 -2.71 4.81
N PRO A 52 -2.22 -2.69 3.60
CA PRO A 52 -2.12 -3.88 2.77
C PRO A 52 -1.50 -5.09 3.51
N ILE A 53 -0.45 -4.86 4.31
CA ILE A 53 0.19 -5.92 5.10
C ILE A 53 -0.75 -6.49 6.15
N ASP A 54 -1.49 -5.64 6.86
CA ASP A 54 -2.40 -6.11 7.91
C ASP A 54 -3.61 -6.84 7.31
N TYR A 55 -4.11 -6.36 6.17
CA TYR A 55 -5.16 -7.04 5.42
C TYR A 55 -4.73 -8.44 4.98
N GLU A 56 -3.54 -8.58 4.37
CA GLU A 56 -3.01 -9.89 3.98
C GLU A 56 -2.76 -10.80 5.19
N ARG A 57 -2.27 -10.25 6.30
CA ARG A 57 -2.05 -11.00 7.53
C ARG A 57 -3.35 -11.60 8.05
N ASP A 58 -4.39 -10.79 8.16
CA ASP A 58 -5.71 -11.23 8.63
C ASP A 58 -6.31 -12.26 7.67
N TYR A 59 -6.22 -12.01 6.36
CA TYR A 59 -6.66 -12.97 5.35
C TYR A 59 -5.96 -14.33 5.49
N ARG A 60 -4.65 -14.35 5.72
CA ARG A 60 -3.88 -15.58 5.93
C ARG A 60 -4.24 -16.27 7.24
N ALA A 61 -4.52 -15.52 8.31
CA ALA A 61 -4.98 -16.08 9.58
C ALA A 61 -6.33 -16.78 9.41
N THR A 62 -7.32 -16.10 8.78
CA THR A 62 -8.63 -16.69 8.49
C THR A 62 -8.53 -17.92 7.59
N LEU A 63 -7.66 -17.90 6.58
CA LEU A 63 -7.43 -19.06 5.72
C LEU A 63 -6.84 -20.24 6.51
N ALA A 64 -5.87 -19.99 7.39
CA ALA A 64 -5.27 -21.03 8.21
C ALA A 64 -6.27 -21.64 9.19
N GLU A 65 -7.13 -20.83 9.81
CA GLU A 65 -8.22 -21.29 10.67
C GLU A 65 -9.21 -22.17 9.91
N GLY A 66 -9.61 -21.76 8.69
CA GLY A 66 -10.51 -22.54 7.84
C GLY A 66 -9.92 -23.83 7.29
N LEU A 67 -8.60 -23.93 7.16
CA LEU A 67 -7.90 -25.17 6.79
C LEU A 67 -7.71 -26.13 7.98
N ALA A 68 -7.79 -25.61 9.20
CA ALA A 68 -7.64 -26.39 10.44
C ALA A 68 -8.97 -26.90 11.01
N ALA A 69 -10.11 -26.48 10.45
CA ALA A 69 -11.46 -26.92 10.78
C ALA A 69 -11.96 -28.00 9.82
#